data_AF-A0AAN6N2S6-F1
#
_entry.id   AF-A0AAN6N2S6-F1
#
_cell.length_a   1.000
_cell.length_b   1.000
_cell.length_c   1.000
_cell.angle_alpha   90.00
_cell.angle_beta   90.00
_cell.angle_gamma   90.00
#
_symmetry.space_group_name_H-M   'P 1'
#
loop_
_entity.id
_entity.type
_entity.pdbx_description
1 polymer ?
#
loop_
_entity_poly.entity_id
_entity_poly.type
_entity_poly.pdbx_seq_one_letter_code
_entity_poly.pdbx_strand_id
1 'polypeptide(L)' 'TLINFLTTLSFHLINTNNEVFVKNGIYIVIYINNLLIINKDKEKIKALKEALSK' A
#
# COMPACT_ATOMS: atom_id res chain seq x y z
N THR A 1 -4.23 9.84 -8.46
CA THR A 1 -4.58 8.41 -8.52
C THR A 1 -3.95 7.71 -7.33
N LEU A 2 -4.49 6.55 -6.91
CA LEU A 2 -3.94 5.78 -5.79
C LEU A 2 -2.44 5.47 -5.98
N ILE A 3 -2.04 5.12 -7.21
CA ILE A 3 -0.64 4.91 -7.59
C ILE A 3 0.23 6.15 -7.28
N ASN A 4 -0.17 7.34 -7.72
CA ASN A 4 0.60 8.56 -7.46
C ASN A 4 0.71 8.88 -5.96
N PHE A 5 -0.35 8.59 -5.19
CA PHE A 5 -0.35 8.77 -3.73
C PHE A 5 0.58 7.79 -3.02
N LEU A 6 0.62 6.52 -3.45
CA LEU A 6 1.56 5.55 -2.91
C LEU A 6 3.01 5.94 -3.23
N THR A 7 3.27 6.45 -4.44
CA THR A 7 4.60 6.94 -4.83
C THR A 7 5.02 8.16 -4.00
N THR A 8 4.13 9.12 -3.69
CA THR A 8 4.48 10.25 -2.80
C THR A 8 4.75 9.80 -1.37
N LEU A 9 4.11 8.70 -0.93
CA LEU A 9 4.43 8.03 0.34
C LEU A 9 5.70 7.17 0.25
N SER A 10 6.50 7.26 -0.82
CA SER A 10 7.73 6.49 -1.04
C SER A 10 7.54 4.97 -1.10
N PHE A 11 6.38 4.51 -1.55
CA PHE A 11 6.20 3.12 -1.93
C PHE A 11 6.74 2.86 -3.33
N HIS A 12 7.41 1.73 -3.49
CA HIS A 12 7.97 1.32 -4.78
C HIS A 12 7.12 0.21 -5.40
N LEU A 13 6.77 0.37 -6.67
CA LEU A 13 6.11 -0.67 -7.45
C LEU A 13 7.10 -1.81 -7.73
N ILE A 14 6.74 -3.04 -7.37
CA ILE A 14 7.55 -4.25 -7.57
C ILE A 14 6.90 -5.26 -8.52
N ASN A 15 5.61 -5.10 -8.85
CA ASN A 15 4.92 -5.91 -9.85
C ASN A 15 3.79 -5.12 -10.50
N THR A 16 3.83 -4.96 -11.82
CA THR A 16 2.85 -4.23 -12.63
C THR A 16 1.58 -5.03 -12.92
N ASN A 17 1.66 -6.36 -12.97
CA ASN A 17 0.50 -7.21 -13.31
C ASN A 17 -0.53 -7.25 -12.18
N ASN A 18 -0.08 -7.10 -10.93
CA ASN A 18 -0.91 -7.12 -9.73
C ASN A 18 -0.81 -5.81 -8.93
N GLU A 19 -0.24 -4.75 -9.51
CA GLU A 19 -0.01 -3.44 -8.85
C GLU A 19 0.49 -3.58 -7.39
N VAL A 20 1.62 -4.28 -7.21
CA VAL A 20 2.19 -4.55 -5.88
C VAL A 20 3.21 -3.47 -5.52
N PHE A 21 3.03 -2.86 -4.36
CA PHE A 21 3.89 -1.82 -3.80
C PHE A 21 4.54 -2.26 -2.50
N VAL A 22 5.78 -1.83 -2.26
CA VAL A 22 6.52 -2.14 -1.03
C VAL A 22 7.19 -0.91 -0.42
N LYS A 23 7.18 -0.83 0.92
CA LYS A 23 7.98 0.12 1.71
C LYS A 23 8.19 -0.44 3.11
N ASN A 24 9.43 -0.49 3.63
CA ASN A 24 9.72 -0.87 5.02
C ASN A 24 9.03 -2.18 5.50
N GLY A 25 8.92 -3.18 4.62
CA GLY A 25 8.24 -4.46 4.90
C GLY A 25 6.70 -4.38 4.92
N ILE A 26 6.12 -3.24 4.54
CA ILE A 26 4.70 -3.09 4.20
C ILE A 26 4.54 -3.51 2.75
N TYR A 27 3.65 -4.43 2.47
CA TYR A 27 3.24 -4.79 1.12
C TYR A 27 1.80 -4.33 0.91
N ILE A 28 1.56 -3.62 -0.20
CA ILE A 28 0.24 -3.19 -0.64
C ILE A 28 0.01 -3.83 -2.00
N VAL A 29 -1.11 -4.53 -2.16
CA VAL A 29 -1.53 -5.10 -3.43
C VAL A 29 -2.85 -4.45 -3.81
N ILE A 30 -2.90 -3.86 -5.00
CA ILE A 30 -4.12 -3.27 -5.56
C ILE A 30 -4.76 -4.31 -6.47
N TYR A 31 -5.90 -4.85 -6.04
CA TYR A 31 -6.79 -5.64 -6.88
C TYR A 31 -7.89 -4.72 -7.42
N ILE A 32 -8.49 -5.05 -8.56
CA ILE A 32 -9.57 -4.25 -9.16
C ILE A 32 -10.62 -3.91 -8.08
N ASN A 33 -10.76 -2.62 -7.76
CA ASN A 33 -11.64 -2.03 -6.73
C ASN A 33 -11.37 -2.43 -5.26
N ASN A 34 -10.29 -3.16 -4.94
CA ASN A 34 -9.97 -3.61 -3.58
C ASN A 34 -8.47 -3.48 -3.25
N LEU A 35 -8.16 -3.13 -1.99
CA LEU A 35 -6.80 -2.97 -1.51
C LEU A 35 -6.46 -4.04 -0.45
N LEU A 36 -5.43 -4.84 -0.70
CA LEU A 36 -4.90 -5.78 0.29
C LEU A 36 -3.61 -5.22 0.89
N ILE A 37 -3.60 -4.97 2.20
CA ILE A 37 -2.45 -4.46 2.95
C ILE A 37 -1.92 -5.57 3.86
N ILE A 38 -0.63 -5.89 3.75
CA ILE A 38 0.04 -6.91 4.56
C ILE A 38 1.26 -6.29 5.24
N ASN A 39 1.32 -6.41 6.57
CA ASN A 39 2.50 -6.08 7.38
C ASN A 39 2.53 -6.99 8.61
N LYS A 40 3.73 -7.28 9.14
CA LYS A 40 3.89 -7.99 10.42
C LYS A 40 3.45 -7.15 11.63
N ASP A 41 3.49 -5.83 11.50
CA ASP A 41 3.22 -4.88 12.57
C ASP A 41 1.79 -4.32 12.42
N LYS A 42 0.93 -4.71 13.37
CA LYS A 42 -0.49 -4.33 13.38
C LYS A 42 -0.70 -2.82 13.52
N GLU A 43 0.13 -2.14 14.29
CA GLU A 43 0.01 -0.69 14.50
C GLU A 43 0.32 0.07 13.22
N LYS A 44 1.29 -0.40 12.43
CA LYS A 44 1.58 0.16 11.09
C LYS A 44 0.42 -0.03 10.11
N ILE A 45 -0.27 -1.18 10.15
CA ILE A 45 -1.48 -1.38 9.34
C ILE A 45 -2.57 -0.38 9.74
N LYS A 46 -2.77 -0.16 11.05
CA LYS A 46 -3.78 0.78 11.55
C LYS A 46 -3.48 2.22 11.12
N ALA A 47 -2.25 2.69 11.33
CA ALA A 47 -1.84 4.03 10.91
C ALA A 47 -1.99 4.25 9.40
N LEU A 48 -1.64 3.24 8.59
CA LEU A 48 -1.82 3.31 7.14
C LEU A 48 -3.31 3.34 6.75
N LYS A 49 -4.16 2.55 7.41
CA LYS A 49 -5.62 2.60 7.19
C LYS A 49 -6.19 3.99 7.51
N GLU A 50 -5.76 4.61 8.62
CA GLU A 50 -6.18 5.96 8.98
C GLU A 50 -5.74 7.01 7.95
N ALA A 51 -4.53 6.87 7.40
CA ALA A 51 -4.02 7.75 6.35
C ALA A 51 -4.78 7.61 5.02
N LEU A 52 -5.29 6.41 4.70
CA LEU A 52 -6.06 6.13 3.49
C LEU A 52 -7.54 6.56 3.56
N SER A 53 -8.06 6.74 4.78
CA SER A 53 -9.45 7.18 5.00
C SER A 53 -9.62 8.71 5.01
N LYS A 54 -8.55 9.47 4.76
CA LYS A 54 -8.54 10.93 4.60
C LYS A 54 -8.43 11.32 3.14
#